data_AF-A0A9W6B5I2-F1
#
_entry.id   AF-A0A9W6B5I2-F1
#
_cell.length_a   1.000
_cell.length_b   1.000
_cell.length_c   1.000
_cell.angle_alpha   90.00
_cell.angle_beta   90.00
_cell.angle_gamma   90.00
#
_symmetry.space_group_name_H-M   'P 1'
#
loop_
_entity.id
_entity.type
_entity.pdbx_description
1 polymer ?
#
loop_
_entity_poly.entity_id
_entity_poly.type
_entity_poly.pdbx_seq_one_letter_code
_entity_poly.pdbx_strand_id
1 'polypeptide(L)'
;MNHTEAEIIAIVKKLMADLDIEYLEDIPFEIRVLKDRKKSYTKRIDMETAWGVGVSVPSADWRDEDGTISINIDDATGEIESYLFFSAGRPIPCYARLNEEGEYRLIPIGN
;
A
#
# COMPACT_ATOMS: atom_id res chain seq x y z
N MET A 1 4.29 3.83 -18.83
CA MET A 1 3.68 4.08 -17.52
C MET A 1 2.82 5.33 -17.62
N ASN A 2 1.55 5.25 -17.23
CA ASN A 2 0.56 6.32 -17.37
C ASN A 2 0.58 7.30 -16.18
N HIS A 3 0.94 6.82 -14.99
CA HIS A 3 1.11 7.67 -13.82
C HIS A 3 2.57 8.12 -13.65
N THR A 4 2.76 9.17 -12.88
CA THR A 4 4.07 9.66 -12.43
C THR A 4 4.36 9.18 -11.01
N GLU A 5 5.64 9.15 -10.64
CA GLU A 5 6.06 8.81 -9.28
C GLU A 5 5.46 9.75 -8.23
N ALA A 6 5.28 11.03 -8.56
CA ALA A 6 4.64 12.02 -7.69
C ALA A 6 3.16 11.70 -7.44
N GLU A 7 2.42 11.29 -8.47
CA GLU A 7 1.02 10.85 -8.35
C GLU A 7 0.91 9.58 -7.50
N ILE A 8 1.82 8.61 -7.72
CA ILE A 8 1.88 7.39 -6.92
C ILE A 8 2.17 7.68 -5.45
N ILE A 9 3.11 8.57 -5.15
CA ILE A 9 3.39 9.01 -3.78
C ILE A 9 2.16 9.71 -3.17
N ALA A 10 1.43 10.52 -3.94
CA ALA A 10 0.22 11.19 -3.46
C ALA A 10 -0.89 10.18 -3.12
N ILE A 11 -1.10 9.16 -3.96
CA ILE A 11 -2.04 8.05 -3.69
C ILE A 11 -1.66 7.36 -2.38
N VAL A 12 -0.39 7.00 -2.21
CA VAL A 12 0.10 6.31 -1.01
C VAL A 12 -0.08 7.18 0.23
N LYS A 13 0.28 8.46 0.18
CA LYS A 13 0.07 9.37 1.33
C LYS A 13 -1.40 9.50 1.70
N LYS A 14 -2.31 9.60 0.71
CA LYS A 14 -3.74 9.64 0.97
C LYS A 14 -4.22 8.32 1.59
N LEU A 15 -3.81 7.17 1.03
CA LEU A 15 -4.09 5.87 1.62
C LEU A 15 -3.67 5.83 3.09
N MET A 16 -2.42 6.18 3.39
CA MET A 16 -1.90 6.13 4.76
C MET A 16 -2.63 7.08 5.72
N ALA A 17 -3.14 8.22 5.23
CA ALA A 17 -3.93 9.15 6.03
C ALA A 17 -5.37 8.69 6.26
N ASP A 18 -5.98 8.03 5.27
CA ASP A 18 -7.34 7.48 5.38
C ASP A 18 -7.37 6.20 6.24
N LEU A 19 -6.26 5.46 6.27
CA LEU A 19 -6.05 4.35 7.18
C LEU A 19 -5.76 4.90 8.57
N ASP A 20 -6.80 4.99 9.39
CA ASP A 20 -6.72 5.33 10.82
C ASP A 20 -5.86 4.31 11.59
N ILE A 21 -4.55 4.50 11.50
CA ILE A 21 -3.51 3.68 12.09
C ILE A 21 -2.74 4.61 13.01
N GLU A 22 -3.09 4.51 14.30
CA GLU A 22 -2.68 5.39 15.40
C GLU A 22 -1.17 5.73 15.46
N TYR A 23 -0.29 4.84 14.99
CA TYR A 23 1.17 5.09 15.00
C TYR A 23 1.73 5.72 13.71
N LEU A 24 0.93 5.93 12.66
CA LEU A 24 1.39 6.57 11.41
C LEU A 24 1.17 8.08 11.39
N GLU A 25 0.32 8.60 12.28
CA GLU A 25 0.03 10.03 12.38
C GLU A 25 1.25 10.84 12.83
N ASP A 26 2.08 10.27 13.71
CA ASP A 26 3.22 10.94 14.34
C ASP A 26 4.59 10.44 13.87
N ILE A 27 4.64 9.38 13.05
CA ILE A 27 5.90 8.74 12.64
C ILE A 27 6.21 9.05 11.16
N PRO A 28 7.39 9.65 10.84
CA PRO A 28 7.81 9.82 9.47
C PRO A 28 8.06 8.45 8.81
N PHE A 29 7.27 8.13 7.78
CA PHE A 29 7.46 6.92 6.98
C PHE A 29 8.24 7.20 5.69
N GLU A 30 9.08 6.26 5.27
CA GLU A 30 9.84 6.33 4.02
C GLU A 30 9.08 5.60 2.91
N ILE A 31 8.78 6.29 1.79
CA ILE A 31 8.19 5.68 0.61
C ILE A 31 9.30 5.34 -0.39
N ARG A 32 9.40 4.06 -0.78
CA ARG A 32 10.26 3.60 -1.88
C ARG A 32 9.41 3.13 -3.05
N VAL A 33 9.61 3.74 -4.21
CA VAL A 33 8.85 3.43 -5.43
C VAL A 33 9.73 2.62 -6.39
N LEU A 34 9.19 1.52 -6.89
CA LEU A 34 9.84 0.61 -7.83
C LEU A 34 8.98 0.48 -9.08
N LYS A 35 9.57 0.88 -10.20
CA LYS A 35 8.95 0.95 -11.53
C LYS A 35 9.02 -0.42 -12.23
N ASP A 36 8.12 -0.66 -13.17
CA ASP A 36 8.12 -1.82 -14.08
C ASP A 36 8.18 -3.19 -13.37
N ARG A 37 7.54 -3.30 -12.20
CA ARG A 37 7.50 -4.55 -11.44
C ARG A 37 6.50 -5.53 -12.08
N LYS A 38 6.94 -6.77 -12.31
CA LYS A 38 6.01 -7.90 -12.49
C LYS A 38 5.30 -8.16 -11.16
N LYS A 39 4.00 -8.47 -11.23
CA LYS A 39 3.14 -8.65 -10.05
C LYS A 39 3.76 -9.56 -9.01
N SER A 40 3.71 -9.10 -7.77
CA SER A 40 3.98 -9.92 -6.61
C SER A 40 2.63 -10.02 -5.89
N TYR A 41 2.00 -11.18 -5.84
CA TYR A 41 0.88 -11.49 -4.92
C TYR A 41 -0.58 -11.12 -5.31
N THR A 42 -0.92 -10.71 -6.54
CA THR A 42 -2.33 -10.42 -6.94
C THR A 42 -2.98 -11.52 -7.78
N LYS A 43 -4.31 -11.72 -7.63
CA LYS A 43 -5.13 -12.64 -8.45
C LYS A 43 -5.54 -12.08 -9.82
N ARG A 44 -5.41 -10.77 -10.06
CA ARG A 44 -5.75 -10.16 -11.37
C ARG A 44 -4.72 -10.55 -12.42
N ILE A 45 -5.20 -11.11 -13.53
CA ILE A 45 -4.38 -11.66 -14.63
C ILE A 45 -4.20 -10.61 -15.74
N ASP A 46 -5.04 -9.58 -15.77
CA ASP A 46 -5.15 -8.51 -16.77
C ASP A 46 -4.17 -7.33 -16.57
N MET A 47 -3.48 -7.25 -15.43
CA MET A 47 -2.53 -6.16 -15.15
C MET A 47 -1.14 -6.44 -15.73
N GLU A 48 -0.78 -5.71 -16.79
CA GLU A 48 0.51 -5.85 -17.48
C GLU A 48 1.67 -5.08 -16.80
N THR A 49 1.36 -3.94 -16.18
CA THR A 49 2.34 -3.03 -15.54
C THR A 49 1.84 -2.52 -14.20
N ALA A 50 2.70 -2.52 -13.19
CA ALA A 50 2.38 -2.01 -11.85
C ALA A 50 3.54 -1.24 -11.23
N TRP A 51 3.17 -0.31 -10.35
CA TRP A 51 4.07 0.33 -9.41
C TRP A 51 4.15 -0.51 -8.14
N GLY A 52 5.36 -0.92 -7.76
CA GLY A 52 5.61 -1.52 -6.45
C GLY A 52 6.05 -0.45 -5.47
N VAL A 53 5.34 -0.28 -4.37
CA VAL A 53 5.69 0.67 -3.31
C VAL A 53 5.97 -0.05 -2.01
N GLY A 54 7.11 0.24 -1.40
CA GLY A 54 7.42 -0.13 -0.03
C GLY A 54 7.29 1.07 0.87
N VAL A 55 6.56 0.94 1.98
CA VAL A 55 6.50 1.95 3.04
C VAL A 55 7.14 1.38 4.28
N SER A 56 8.28 1.95 4.69
CA SER A 56 8.90 1.61 5.97
C SER A 56 8.13 2.26 7.09
N VAL A 57 7.69 1.46 8.05
CA VAL A 57 6.93 1.90 9.22
C VAL A 57 7.81 1.67 10.44
N PRO A 58 8.43 2.72 11.00
CA PRO A 58 9.23 2.60 12.20
C PRO A 58 8.44 1.97 13.34
N SER A 59 9.14 1.20 14.17
CA SER A 59 8.51 0.53 15.30
C SER A 59 7.81 1.55 16.22
N ALA A 60 6.55 1.28 16.58
CA ALA A 60 5.88 2.00 17.65
C ALA A 60 6.46 1.53 19.00
N ASP A 61 6.48 2.36 20.04
CA ASP A 61 7.11 2.12 21.36
C ASP A 61 6.77 0.79 22.07
N TRP A 62 5.82 0.00 21.55
CA TRP A 62 5.37 -1.30 22.04
C TRP A 62 5.71 -2.49 21.12
N ARG A 63 6.44 -2.27 20.01
CA ARG A 63 6.97 -3.31 19.12
C ARG A 63 8.46 -3.07 18.88
N ASP A 64 9.26 -4.11 19.00
CA ASP A 64 10.72 -4.06 18.86
C ASP A 64 11.24 -4.14 17.41
N GLU A 65 10.35 -4.21 16.41
CA GLU A 65 10.72 -4.40 15.01
C GLU A 65 10.00 -3.42 14.08
N ASP A 66 10.76 -2.84 13.14
CA ASP A 66 10.22 -2.03 12.06
C ASP A 66 9.30 -2.86 11.16
N GLY A 67 8.14 -2.29 10.83
CA GLY A 67 7.23 -2.86 9.85
C GLY A 67 7.55 -2.42 8.44
N THR A 68 7.12 -3.18 7.44
CA THR A 68 7.07 -2.71 6.06
C THR A 68 5.68 -2.94 5.49
N ILE A 69 5.13 -1.97 4.78
CA ILE A 69 3.92 -2.13 3.96
C ILE A 69 4.36 -2.29 2.52
N SER A 70 3.91 -3.36 1.85
CA SER A 70 4.05 -3.49 0.39
C SER A 70 2.72 -3.19 -0.29
N ILE A 71 2.77 -2.28 -1.26
CA ILE A 71 1.63 -1.83 -2.04
C ILE A 71 1.93 -2.09 -3.52
N ASN A 72 0.98 -2.65 -4.27
CA ASN A 72 1.04 -2.67 -5.73
C ASN A 72 -0.08 -1.80 -6.27
N ILE A 73 0.23 -0.92 -7.20
CA ILE A 73 -0.72 0.00 -7.83
C ILE A 73 -0.72 -0.26 -9.33
N ASP A 74 -1.90 -0.52 -9.88
CA ASP A 74 -2.08 -0.67 -11.32
C ASP A 74 -1.77 0.65 -12.02
N ASP A 75 -0.79 0.62 -12.92
CA ASP A 75 -0.37 1.83 -13.63
C ASP A 75 -1.44 2.31 -14.62
N ALA A 76 -2.34 1.46 -15.11
CA ALA A 76 -3.40 1.87 -16.02
C ALA A 76 -4.52 2.65 -15.31
N THR A 77 -4.86 2.24 -14.09
CA THR A 77 -6.07 2.69 -13.38
C THR A 77 -5.78 3.51 -12.12
N GLY A 78 -4.58 3.40 -11.55
CA GLY A 78 -4.25 3.96 -10.24
C GLY A 78 -4.85 3.17 -9.07
N GLU A 79 -5.49 2.02 -9.33
CA GLU A 79 -6.09 1.18 -8.29
C GLU A 79 -5.02 0.47 -7.47
N ILE A 80 -5.22 0.42 -6.14
CA ILE A 80 -4.35 -0.33 -5.23
C ILE A 80 -4.78 -1.79 -5.22
N GLU A 81 -3.98 -2.64 -5.85
CA GLU A 81 -4.28 -4.05 -6.11
C GLU A 81 -3.74 -5.00 -5.03
N SER A 82 -2.83 -4.52 -4.19
CA SER A 82 -2.47 -5.22 -2.97
C SER A 82 -1.98 -4.25 -1.93
N TYR A 83 -2.31 -4.55 -0.68
CA TYR A 83 -1.77 -3.95 0.53
C TYR A 83 -1.39 -5.09 1.46
N LEU A 84 -0.12 -5.12 1.87
CA LEU A 84 0.45 -6.16 2.73
C LEU A 84 1.23 -5.51 3.84
N PHE A 85 0.78 -5.63 5.09
CA PHE A 85 1.56 -5.18 6.25
C PHE A 85 2.40 -6.33 6.80
N PHE A 86 3.72 -6.13 6.81
CA PHE A 86 4.71 -7.04 7.36
C PHE A 86 5.18 -6.47 8.70
N SER A 87 4.46 -6.76 9.79
CA SER A 87 5.00 -6.66 11.15
C SER A 87 4.40 -7.74 12.05
N ALA A 88 5.25 -8.45 12.80
CA ALA A 88 4.90 -9.37 13.88
C ALA A 88 3.77 -10.39 13.60
N GLY A 89 3.68 -10.96 12.38
CA GLY A 89 2.64 -11.95 12.05
C GLY A 89 2.61 -12.39 10.59
N ARG A 90 1.62 -13.22 10.23
CA ARG A 90 1.36 -13.55 8.82
C ARG A 90 0.84 -12.29 8.11
N PRO A 91 1.41 -11.90 6.96
CA PRO A 91 0.90 -10.75 6.22
C PRO A 91 -0.57 -10.96 5.89
N ILE A 92 -1.39 -9.93 6.11
CA ILE A 92 -2.80 -9.95 5.73
C ILE A 92 -2.91 -9.28 4.35
N PRO A 93 -3.18 -10.06 3.28
CA PRO A 93 -3.39 -9.48 1.96
C PRO A 93 -4.74 -8.76 1.92
N CYS A 94 -4.73 -7.48 1.55
CA CYS A 94 -5.93 -6.68 1.35
C CYS A 94 -5.88 -5.96 -0.01
N TYR A 95 -7.03 -5.58 -0.54
CA TYR A 95 -7.15 -4.48 -1.50
C TYR A 95 -7.34 -3.17 -0.73
N ALA A 96 -6.95 -2.04 -1.31
CA ALA A 96 -7.46 -0.75 -0.88
C ALA A 96 -8.41 -0.19 -1.95
N ARG A 97 -9.58 0.28 -1.53
CA ARG A 97 -10.60 0.85 -2.41
C ARG A 97 -11.17 2.11 -1.77
N LEU A 98 -11.50 3.09 -2.61
CA LEU A 98 -12.23 4.27 -2.16
C LEU A 98 -13.67 3.87 -1.84
N ASN A 99 -14.19 4.30 -0.70
CA ASN A 99 -15.62 4.26 -0.38
C ASN A 99 -16.36 5.41 -1.09
N GLU A 100 -17.68 5.50 -0.87
CA GLU A 100 -18.51 6.57 -1.45
C GLU A 100 -18.11 7.96 -0.96
N GLU A 101 -17.46 8.04 0.21
CA GLU A 101 -16.92 9.28 0.79
C GLU A 101 -15.54 9.69 0.22
N GLY A 102 -14.91 8.86 -0.63
CA GLY A 102 -13.59 9.16 -1.19
C GLY A 102 -12.42 8.89 -0.23
N GLU A 103 -12.62 8.00 0.74
CA GLU A 103 -11.62 7.51 1.69
C GLU A 103 -11.22 6.08 1.36
N TYR A 104 -9.94 5.75 1.48
CA TYR A 104 -9.49 4.37 1.33
C TYR A 104 -9.92 3.48 2.49
N ARG A 105 -10.45 2.30 2.16
CA ARG A 105 -10.72 1.21 3.09
C ARG A 105 -10.00 -0.07 2.66
N LEU A 106 -9.51 -0.84 3.63
CA LEU A 106 -8.90 -2.14 3.37
C LEU A 106 -9.97 -3.23 3.27
N ILE A 107 -9.92 -4.00 2.19
CA ILE A 107 -10.80 -5.15 1.94
C ILE A 107 -9.96 -6.42 1.96
N PRO A 108 -10.13 -7.31 2.95
CA PRO A 108 -9.35 -8.56 3.02
C PRO A 108 -9.52 -9.44 1.78
N ILE A 109 -8.41 -10.02 1.29
CA ILE A 109 -8.43 -10.97 0.18
C ILE A 109 -8.69 -12.37 0.73
N GLY A 110 -9.97 -12.75 0.77
CA GLY A 110 -10.42 -14.10 1.14
C GLY A 110 -11.43 -14.10 2.28
N ASN A 111 -12.72 -14.13 1.90
CA ASN A 111 -13.81 -14.80 2.61
C ASN A 111 -14.68 -15.48 1.54
#